data_AF-A0A8I0AGL2-F1
#
_entry.id   AF-A0A8I0AGL2-F1
#
_cell.length_a   1.000
_cell.length_b   1.000
_cell.length_c   1.000
_cell.angle_alpha   90.00
_cell.angle_beta   90.00
_cell.angle_gamma   90.00
#
_symmetry.space_group_name_H-M   'P 1'
#
loop_
_entity.id
_entity.type
_entity.pdbx_description
1 polymer ?
#
loop_
_entity_poly.entity_id
_entity_poly.type
_entity_poly.pdbx_seq_one_letter_code
_entity_poly.pdbx_strand_id
1 'polypeptide(L)'
;MDQLENYLGTLKKNVQSVLNSYGSGWSVYVKDLKTNTSFTINDTSMYPASIIKLFVMEATYASVREKRIALTANVKTLLREMITKSDNTSYNSLIRVIGKGNFSAGCSYINNYIKQKGHTGTGVHHYLNG
;
A
#
# COMPACT_ATOMS: atom_id res chain seq x y z
N MET A 1 -36.17 -0.63 -3.95
CA MET A 1 -34.80 -0.99 -3.55
C MET A 1 -34.04 -1.25 -4.83
N ASP A 2 -33.16 -0.34 -5.22
CA ASP A 2 -32.42 -0.45 -6.48
C ASP A 2 -31.60 -1.74 -6.50
N GLN A 3 -31.59 -2.43 -7.64
CA GLN A 3 -30.83 -3.67 -7.85
C GLN A 3 -29.32 -3.49 -7.54
N LEU A 4 -28.82 -2.25 -7.52
CA LEU A 4 -27.45 -1.86 -7.21
C LEU A 4 -27.10 -1.95 -5.71
N GLU A 5 -28.06 -1.69 -4.81
CA GLU A 5 -27.85 -1.84 -3.35
C GLU A 5 -27.78 -3.31 -2.92
N ASN A 6 -28.33 -4.22 -3.73
CA ASN A 6 -28.47 -5.62 -3.39
C ASN A 6 -27.20 -6.46 -3.66
N TYR A 7 -26.38 -6.11 -4.65
CA TYR A 7 -25.24 -6.94 -5.03
C TYR A 7 -24.07 -6.84 -4.03
N LEU A 8 -23.74 -5.64 -3.53
CA LEU A 8 -22.68 -5.44 -2.53
C LEU A 8 -23.04 -6.07 -1.18
N GLY A 9 -24.32 -5.94 -0.78
CA GLY A 9 -24.83 -6.63 0.40
C GLY A 9 -24.73 -8.15 0.27
N THR A 10 -25.07 -8.70 -0.90
CA THR A 10 -24.93 -10.13 -1.21
C THR A 10 -23.46 -10.56 -1.21
N LEU A 11 -22.57 -9.79 -1.84
CA LEU A 11 -21.13 -10.05 -1.85
C LEU A 11 -20.55 -10.04 -0.44
N LYS A 12 -20.92 -9.07 0.40
CA LYS A 12 -20.49 -9.01 1.81
C LYS A 12 -20.86 -10.28 2.56
N LYS A 13 -22.11 -10.74 2.43
CA LYS A 13 -22.58 -11.99 3.06
C LYS A 13 -21.78 -13.20 2.58
N ASN A 14 -21.53 -13.30 1.27
CA ASN A 14 -20.76 -14.40 0.69
C ASN A 14 -19.30 -14.41 1.18
N VAL A 15 -18.64 -13.25 1.18
CA VAL A 15 -17.27 -13.11 1.71
C VAL A 15 -17.25 -13.49 3.19
N GLN A 16 -18.19 -12.99 3.99
CA GLN A 16 -18.28 -13.34 5.42
C GLN A 16 -18.45 -14.85 5.63
N SER A 17 -19.30 -15.51 4.82
CA SER A 17 -19.48 -16.96 4.90
C SER A 17 -18.19 -17.73 4.62
N VAL A 18 -17.41 -17.29 3.63
CA VAL A 18 -16.10 -17.88 3.32
C VAL A 18 -15.12 -17.65 4.48
N LEU A 19 -15.03 -16.42 5.00
CA LEU A 19 -14.12 -16.11 6.11
C LEU A 19 -14.47 -16.88 7.39
N ASN A 20 -15.76 -17.10 7.66
CA ASN A 20 -16.22 -17.89 8.80
C ASN A 20 -15.82 -19.38 8.69
N SER A 21 -15.51 -19.89 7.49
CA SER A 21 -14.95 -21.24 7.30
C SER A 21 -13.45 -21.31 7.58
N TYR A 22 -12.78 -20.16 7.66
CA TYR A 22 -11.40 -20.03 8.10
C TYR A 22 -11.33 -19.59 9.58
N GLY A 23 -10.15 -19.68 10.18
CA GLY A 23 -9.91 -19.14 11.53
C GLY A 23 -10.06 -17.61 11.60
N SER A 24 -9.92 -17.04 12.79
CA SER A 24 -9.94 -15.59 13.00
C SER A 24 -8.70 -14.89 12.40
N GLY A 25 -8.77 -13.56 12.22
CA GLY A 25 -7.64 -12.73 11.79
C GLY A 25 -7.71 -12.18 10.36
N TRP A 26 -8.83 -12.36 9.67
CA TRP A 26 -9.05 -11.81 8.33
C TRP A 26 -9.77 -10.46 8.38
N SER A 27 -9.23 -9.49 7.66
CA SER A 27 -9.85 -8.18 7.40
C SER A 27 -10.05 -8.03 5.89
N VAL A 28 -11.20 -7.51 5.46
CA VAL A 28 -11.51 -7.31 4.04
C VAL A 28 -12.11 -5.93 3.83
N TYR A 29 -11.60 -5.21 2.84
CA TYR A 29 -12.19 -3.98 2.32
C TYR A 29 -12.54 -4.17 0.84
N VAL A 30 -13.77 -3.86 0.46
CA VAL A 30 -14.23 -3.87 -0.94
C VAL A 30 -14.89 -2.54 -1.26
N LYS A 31 -14.52 -1.95 -2.40
CA LYS A 31 -15.10 -0.72 -2.90
C LYS A 31 -15.48 -0.87 -4.37
N ASP A 32 -16.72 -0.54 -4.68
CA ASP A 32 -17.15 -0.32 -6.06
C ASP A 32 -16.73 1.09 -6.48
N LEU A 33 -15.84 1.18 -7.47
CA LEU A 33 -15.33 2.46 -7.96
C LEU A 33 -16.36 3.23 -8.79
N LYS A 34 -17.38 2.58 -9.36
CA LYS A 34 -18.44 3.25 -10.14
C LYS A 34 -19.41 3.99 -9.25
N THR A 35 -19.83 3.35 -8.16
CA THR A 35 -20.83 3.88 -7.22
C THR A 35 -20.21 4.52 -5.99
N ASN A 36 -18.90 4.34 -5.79
CA ASN A 36 -18.16 4.77 -4.61
C ASN A 36 -18.65 4.14 -3.29
N THR A 37 -19.50 3.10 -3.36
CA THR A 37 -19.99 2.35 -2.21
C THR A 37 -18.98 1.28 -1.78
N SER A 38 -18.95 0.93 -0.50
CA SER A 38 -17.97 0.00 0.04
C SER A 38 -18.49 -0.77 1.25
N PHE A 39 -17.86 -1.90 1.55
CA PHE A 39 -18.00 -2.57 2.85
C PHE A 39 -16.64 -2.99 3.41
N THR A 40 -16.59 -3.11 4.73
CA THR A 40 -15.47 -3.68 5.46
C THR A 40 -15.93 -4.85 6.32
N ILE A 41 -15.05 -5.83 6.51
CA ILE A 41 -15.17 -6.92 7.48
C ILE A 41 -13.92 -6.86 8.37
N ASN A 42 -14.11 -6.83 9.69
CA ASN A 42 -13.06 -6.83 10.72
C ASN A 42 -11.96 -5.78 10.49
N ASP A 43 -12.32 -4.50 10.41
CA ASP A 43 -11.35 -3.41 10.17
C ASP A 43 -10.30 -3.31 11.28
N THR A 44 -9.16 -3.97 11.08
CA THR A 44 -8.08 -4.08 12.06
C THR A 44 -6.73 -3.91 11.37
N SER A 45 -5.76 -3.40 12.11
CA SER A 45 -4.39 -3.23 11.61
C SER A 45 -3.75 -4.58 11.27
N MET A 46 -3.15 -4.68 10.08
CA MET A 46 -2.49 -5.90 9.59
C MET A 46 -1.05 -5.62 9.16
N TYR A 47 -0.20 -6.64 9.20
CA TYR A 47 1.13 -6.55 8.61
C TYR A 47 1.03 -6.49 7.08
N PRO A 48 1.47 -5.39 6.42
CA PRO A 48 1.20 -5.18 5.00
C PRO A 48 2.05 -6.06 4.08
N ALA A 49 3.09 -6.73 4.60
CA ALA A 49 4.08 -7.47 3.81
C ALA A 49 4.53 -6.65 2.58
N SER A 50 4.42 -7.20 1.37
CA SER A 50 4.84 -6.50 0.15
C SER A 50 3.86 -5.44 -0.35
N ILE A 51 2.64 -5.34 0.18
CA ILE A 51 1.66 -4.30 -0.20
C ILE A 51 2.23 -2.89 0.10
N ILE A 52 3.08 -2.78 1.12
CA ILE A 52 3.75 -1.53 1.50
C ILE A 52 4.55 -0.91 0.33
N LYS A 53 5.00 -1.72 -0.63
CA LYS A 53 5.77 -1.27 -1.80
C LYS A 53 4.99 -0.32 -2.69
N LEU A 54 3.66 -0.40 -2.72
CA LEU A 54 2.81 0.55 -3.45
C LEU A 54 2.94 1.97 -2.88
N PHE A 55 3.00 2.11 -1.56
CA PHE A 55 3.20 3.39 -0.90
C PHE A 55 4.62 3.95 -1.14
N VAL A 56 5.62 3.08 -1.15
CA VAL A 56 7.00 3.48 -1.51
C VAL A 56 7.09 3.92 -2.97
N MET A 57 6.41 3.22 -3.89
CA MET A 57 6.32 3.64 -5.29
C MET A 57 5.68 5.02 -5.42
N GLU A 58 4.53 5.24 -4.77
CA GLU A 58 3.83 6.52 -4.82
C GLU A 58 4.71 7.66 -4.27
N ALA A 59 5.33 7.45 -3.11
CA ALA A 59 6.23 8.41 -2.48
C ALA A 59 7.51 8.66 -3.31
N THR A 60 7.99 7.67 -4.06
CA THR A 60 9.09 7.84 -5.03
C THR A 60 8.68 8.79 -6.14
N TYR A 61 7.53 8.56 -6.77
CA TYR A 61 7.01 9.46 -7.82
C TYR A 61 6.72 10.86 -7.28
N ALA A 62 6.23 10.99 -6.05
CA ALA A 62 6.08 12.28 -5.38
C ALA A 62 7.41 13.00 -5.21
N SER A 63 8.45 12.30 -4.73
CA SER A 63 9.79 12.85 -4.58
C SER A 63 10.38 13.35 -5.90
N VAL A 64 10.08 12.68 -7.02
CA VAL A 64 10.44 13.13 -8.37
C VAL A 64 9.69 14.41 -8.74
N ARG A 65 8.37 14.46 -8.56
CA ARG A 65 7.55 15.66 -8.86
C ARG A 65 7.99 16.87 -8.04
N GLU A 66 8.35 16.65 -6.79
CA GLU A 66 8.87 17.67 -5.86
C GLU A 66 10.34 18.03 -6.13
N LYS A 67 10.96 17.44 -7.17
CA LYS A 67 12.38 17.66 -7.55
C LYS A 67 13.38 17.33 -6.42
N ARG A 68 12.99 16.47 -5.48
CA ARG A 68 13.87 16.00 -4.39
C ARG A 68 14.85 14.95 -4.87
N ILE A 69 14.43 14.14 -5.85
CA ILE A 69 15.23 13.12 -6.53
C ILE A 69 14.98 13.19 -8.05
N ALA A 70 15.91 12.65 -8.84
CA ALA A 70 15.73 12.49 -10.29
C ALA A 70 15.20 11.09 -10.63
N LEU A 71 14.34 10.99 -11.65
CA LEU A 71 13.87 9.71 -12.20
C LEU A 71 14.90 9.10 -13.15
N THR A 72 16.05 8.73 -12.60
CA THR A 72 17.16 8.13 -13.35
C THR A 72 16.81 6.73 -13.86
N ALA A 73 17.61 6.20 -14.79
CA ALA A 73 17.49 4.81 -15.25
C ALA A 73 17.52 3.82 -14.07
N ASN A 74 18.41 4.05 -13.10
CA ASN A 74 18.49 3.24 -11.88
C ASN A 74 17.18 3.29 -11.07
N VAL A 75 16.61 4.47 -10.82
CA VAL A 75 15.34 4.60 -10.07
C VAL A 75 14.20 3.89 -10.80
N LYS A 76 14.15 3.98 -12.14
CA LYS A 76 13.16 3.24 -12.95
C LYS A 76 13.31 1.73 -12.82
N THR A 77 14.54 1.22 -12.83
CA THR A 77 14.83 -0.21 -12.62
C THR A 77 14.39 -0.65 -11.23
N LEU A 78 14.78 0.08 -10.17
CA LEU A 78 14.38 -0.24 -8.80
C LEU A 78 12.85 -0.25 -8.64
N LEU A 79 12.13 0.72 -9.23
CA LEU A 79 10.67 0.74 -9.24
C LEU A 79 10.09 -0.50 -9.94
N ARG A 80 10.63 -0.86 -11.10
CA ARG A 80 10.18 -2.05 -11.84
C ARG A 80 10.39 -3.31 -11.03
N GLU A 81 11.60 -3.57 -10.55
CA GLU A 81 11.93 -4.79 -9.80
C GLU A 81 11.12 -4.88 -8.49
N MET A 82 10.97 -3.76 -7.77
CA MET A 82 10.15 -3.72 -6.54
C MET A 82 8.69 -4.08 -6.82
N ILE A 83 8.11 -3.63 -7.94
CA ILE A 83 6.68 -3.84 -8.22
C ILE A 83 6.40 -5.16 -8.94
N THR A 84 7.20 -5.52 -9.94
CA THR A 84 6.93 -6.70 -10.78
C THR A 84 7.48 -7.99 -10.20
N LYS A 85 8.54 -7.93 -9.39
CA LYS A 85 9.16 -9.09 -8.74
C LYS A 85 9.04 -9.06 -7.23
N SER A 86 8.41 -8.02 -6.67
CA SER A 86 8.34 -7.83 -5.23
C SER A 86 9.74 -7.80 -4.60
N ASP A 87 10.75 -7.24 -5.27
CA ASP A 87 12.13 -7.29 -4.79
C ASP A 87 12.36 -6.43 -3.53
N ASN A 88 12.85 -7.04 -2.46
CA ASN A 88 13.09 -6.39 -1.17
C ASN A 88 14.31 -5.47 -1.19
N THR A 89 15.34 -5.81 -1.99
CA THR A 89 16.54 -4.98 -2.15
C THR A 89 16.20 -3.65 -2.83
N SER A 90 15.35 -3.69 -3.86
CA SER A 90 14.88 -2.52 -4.58
C SER A 90 14.01 -1.62 -3.71
N TYR A 91 13.12 -2.22 -2.90
CA TYR A 91 12.37 -1.50 -1.87
C TYR A 91 13.30 -0.74 -0.90
N ASN A 92 14.29 -1.45 -0.32
CA ASN A 92 15.22 -0.83 0.62
C ASN A 92 16.08 0.26 -0.05
N SER A 93 16.43 0.08 -1.32
CA SER A 93 17.23 1.04 -2.09
C SER A 93 16.45 2.30 -2.44
N LEU A 94 15.17 2.18 -2.81
CA LEU A 94 14.31 3.34 -3.07
C LEU A 94 14.11 4.20 -1.83
N ILE A 95 13.91 3.58 -0.66
CA ILE A 95 13.83 4.31 0.61
C ILE A 95 15.13 5.11 0.86
N ARG A 96 16.30 4.50 0.61
CA ARG A 96 17.58 5.22 0.72
C ARG A 96 17.71 6.34 -0.32
N VAL A 97 17.28 6.13 -1.56
CA VAL A 97 17.30 7.20 -2.59
C VAL A 97 16.49 8.41 -2.13
N ILE A 98 15.27 8.18 -1.64
CA ILE A 98 14.40 9.24 -1.07
C ILE A 98 15.08 9.94 0.12
N GLY A 99 15.71 9.15 0.99
CA GLY A 99 16.43 9.62 2.16
C GLY A 99 17.86 10.11 1.91
N LYS A 100 18.27 10.30 0.65
CA LYS A 100 19.63 10.73 0.26
C LYS A 100 20.74 9.88 0.90
N GLY A 101 20.55 8.56 0.88
CA GLY A 101 21.43 7.56 1.48
C GLY A 101 21.01 7.09 2.88
N ASN A 102 20.20 7.87 3.61
CA ASN A 102 19.74 7.54 4.95
C ASN A 102 18.36 6.85 4.91
N PHE A 103 18.30 5.58 5.30
CA PHE A 103 17.06 4.80 5.28
C PHE A 103 15.99 5.38 6.21
N SER A 104 16.33 5.71 7.46
CA SER A 104 15.37 6.26 8.42
C SER A 104 14.80 7.60 7.97
N ALA A 105 15.62 8.47 7.38
CA ALA A 105 15.15 9.73 6.78
C ALA A 105 14.19 9.48 5.60
N GLY A 106 14.45 8.44 4.80
CA GLY A 106 13.54 7.96 3.76
C GLY A 106 12.19 7.52 4.34
N CYS A 107 12.20 6.67 5.38
CA CYS A 107 10.99 6.26 6.08
C CYS A 107 10.22 7.44 6.66
N SER A 108 10.88 8.41 7.30
CA SER A 108 10.25 9.61 7.83
C SER A 108 9.55 10.43 6.75
N TYR A 109 10.21 10.64 5.60
CA TYR A 109 9.58 11.32 4.46
C TYR A 109 8.36 10.55 3.97
N ILE A 110 8.47 9.24 3.74
CA ILE A 110 7.37 8.43 3.21
C ILE A 110 6.19 8.44 4.18
N ASN A 111 6.42 8.26 5.47
CA ASN A 111 5.38 8.29 6.50
C ASN A 111 4.68 9.65 6.57
N ASN A 112 5.41 10.75 6.43
CA ASN A 112 4.81 12.08 6.37
C ASN A 112 3.96 12.25 5.10
N TYR A 113 4.47 11.80 3.95
CA TYR A 113 3.77 11.87 2.68
C TYR A 113 2.45 11.08 2.70
N ILE A 114 2.48 9.81 3.11
CA ILE A 114 1.26 8.97 3.11
C ILE A 114 0.22 9.45 4.13
N LYS A 115 0.66 10.02 5.27
CA LYS A 115 -0.25 10.70 6.22
C LYS A 115 -0.92 11.90 5.60
N GLN A 116 -0.20 12.73 4.85
CA GLN A 116 -0.78 13.87 4.11
C GLN A 116 -1.76 13.43 3.02
N LYS A 117 -1.63 12.22 2.48
CA LYS A 117 -2.59 11.59 1.56
C LYS A 117 -3.78 10.91 2.26
N GLY A 118 -3.84 10.97 3.59
CA GLY A 118 -4.95 10.42 4.38
C GLY A 118 -4.73 8.96 4.84
N HIS A 119 -3.58 8.35 4.56
CA HIS A 119 -3.25 6.98 4.98
C HIS A 119 -2.65 6.96 6.40
N THR A 120 -3.41 7.40 7.39
CA THR A 120 -2.94 7.54 8.78
C THR A 120 -2.72 6.22 9.51
N GLY A 121 -3.37 5.14 9.05
CA GLY A 121 -3.19 3.77 9.55
C GLY A 121 -2.07 2.98 8.87
N THR A 122 -1.26 3.60 8.02
CA THR A 122 -0.16 2.94 7.30
C THR A 122 1.19 3.53 7.68
N GLY A 123 2.21 2.69 7.79
CA GLY A 123 3.55 3.11 8.15
C GLY A 123 4.66 2.23 7.56
N VAL A 124 5.76 2.88 7.20
CA VAL A 124 7.03 2.31 6.72
C VAL A 124 8.05 2.47 7.84
N HIS A 125 8.49 1.37 8.44
CA HIS A 125 9.35 1.41 9.63
C HIS A 125 10.62 0.57 9.54
N HIS A 126 10.62 -0.46 8.69
CA HIS A 126 11.67 -1.48 8.71
C HIS A 126 12.16 -1.84 7.30
N TYR A 127 13.38 -2.39 7.28
CA TYR A 127 13.90 -3.13 6.16
C TYR A 127 13.01 -4.34 5.88
N LEU A 128 12.91 -4.70 4.61
CA LEU A 128 12.45 -6.04 4.23
C LEU A 128 13.69 -6.89 3.96
N ASN A 129 13.78 -8.05 4.62
CA ASN A 129 14.86 -9.01 4.42
C ASN A 129 14.58 -9.84 3.15
N GLY A 130 15.63 -10.19 2.42
CA GLY A 130 15.57 -11.08 1.25
C GLY A 130 15.49 -12.54 1.65
#